data_AF-A0A1W9M6H3-F1
#
_entry.id   AF-A0A1W9M6H3-F1
#
_cell.length_a   1.000
_cell.length_b   1.000
_cell.length_c   1.000
_cell.angle_alpha   90.00
_cell.angle_beta   90.00
_cell.angle_gamma   90.00
#
_symmetry.space_group_name_H-M   'P 1'
#
loop_
_entity.id
_entity.type
_entity.pdbx_description
1 polymer ?
#
loop_
_entity_poly.entity_id
_entity_poly.type
_entity_poly.pdbx_seq_one_letter_code
_entity_poly.pdbx_strand_id
1 'polypeptide(L)'
;LGRLERDQQVASTFETLTVLPGHRYYAFGPEAEPDAVVAIEDSFTWSSRYWNAIEPTPRFLADWQRQLASNPLRLRTPPFGAVILAPDGRRAGVWYGWPEFVVVQFPAENQLLIYPPEPTHLQRMTIFEGGESAQ
;
A
#
# COMPACT_ATOMS: atom_id res chain seq x y z
N LEU A 1 -8.23 10.79 -13.68
CA LEU A 1 -7.35 10.20 -12.65
C LEU A 1 -8.24 9.62 -11.56
N GLY A 2 -7.80 8.53 -10.93
CA GLY A 2 -8.43 8.07 -9.68
C GLY A 2 -7.96 8.90 -8.49
N ARG A 3 -8.47 8.59 -7.31
CA ARG A 3 -8.02 9.21 -6.06
C ARG A 3 -8.02 8.22 -4.89
N LEU A 4 -7.21 8.53 -3.88
CA LEU A 4 -7.34 7.95 -2.56
C LEU A 4 -8.25 8.85 -1.71
N GLU A 5 -9.18 8.23 -0.99
CA GLU A 5 -10.04 8.91 -0.01
C GLU A 5 -9.82 8.24 1.34
N ARG A 6 -9.31 9.00 2.33
CA ARG A 6 -8.97 8.45 3.66
C ARG A 6 -10.20 7.80 4.29
N ASP A 7 -10.01 6.61 4.84
CA ASP A 7 -11.07 5.81 5.45
C ASP A 7 -10.51 5.02 6.64
N GLN A 8 -11.05 5.32 7.83
CA GLN A 8 -10.65 4.66 9.08
C GLN A 8 -11.13 3.21 9.15
N GLN A 9 -12.22 2.86 8.47
CA GLN A 9 -12.69 1.48 8.38
C GLN A 9 -11.72 0.63 7.56
N VAL A 10 -11.12 1.21 6.52
CA VAL A 10 -10.04 0.56 5.78
C VAL A 10 -8.86 0.30 6.71
N ALA A 11 -8.39 1.31 7.46
CA ALA A 11 -7.30 1.12 8.43
C ALA A 11 -7.62 -0.02 9.42
N SER A 12 -8.83 0.03 10.00
CA SER A 12 -9.31 -0.98 10.96
C SER A 12 -9.35 -2.39 10.37
N THR A 13 -9.67 -2.52 9.08
CA THR A 13 -9.69 -3.82 8.38
C THR A 13 -8.31 -4.48 8.39
N PHE A 14 -7.27 -3.71 8.02
CA PHE A 14 -5.89 -4.22 8.02
C PHE A 14 -5.36 -4.41 9.44
N GLU A 15 -5.70 -3.50 10.37
CA GLU A 15 -5.32 -3.55 11.78
C GLU A 15 -5.92 -4.75 12.52
N THR A 16 -7.09 -5.21 12.11
CA THR A 16 -7.75 -6.41 12.64
C THR A 16 -7.41 -7.69 11.87
N LEU A 17 -6.43 -7.63 10.96
CA LEU A 17 -5.97 -8.78 10.15
C LEU A 17 -7.06 -9.37 9.25
N THR A 18 -8.04 -8.55 8.87
CA THR A 18 -9.17 -8.98 8.06
C THR A 18 -8.77 -9.01 6.58
N VAL A 19 -8.96 -10.17 5.96
CA VAL A 19 -8.80 -10.34 4.50
C VAL A 19 -10.12 -10.04 3.82
N LEU A 20 -10.09 -9.14 2.84
CA LEU A 20 -11.25 -8.73 2.05
C LEU A 20 -11.53 -9.78 0.97
N PRO A 21 -12.72 -10.41 0.96
CA PRO A 21 -13.08 -11.34 -0.09
C PRO A 21 -13.24 -10.61 -1.44
N GLY A 22 -12.95 -11.30 -2.55
CA GLY A 22 -13.09 -10.73 -3.90
C GLY A 22 -12.06 -9.64 -4.24
N HIS A 23 -10.89 -9.69 -3.59
CA HIS A 23 -9.80 -8.75 -3.82
C HIS A 23 -8.49 -9.48 -4.11
N ARG A 24 -7.71 -8.93 -5.04
CA ARG A 24 -6.31 -9.29 -5.28
C ARG A 24 -5.39 -8.33 -4.56
N TYR A 25 -4.36 -8.86 -3.93
CA TYR A 25 -3.48 -8.07 -3.09
C TYR A 25 -2.12 -7.85 -3.74
N TYR A 26 -1.61 -6.64 -3.57
CA TYR A 26 -0.29 -6.25 -4.03
C TYR A 26 0.44 -5.46 -2.95
N ALA A 27 1.74 -5.64 -2.83
CA ALA A 27 2.60 -4.92 -1.91
C ALA A 27 3.65 -4.09 -2.66
N PHE A 28 3.99 -2.94 -2.10
CA PHE A 28 5.09 -2.08 -2.54
C PHE A 28 6.15 -2.00 -1.43
N GLY A 29 7.43 -1.99 -1.83
CA GLY A 29 8.56 -2.00 -0.92
C GLY A 29 9.18 -3.40 -0.75
N PRO A 30 10.12 -3.55 0.20
CA PRO A 30 10.76 -4.83 0.50
C PRO A 30 9.74 -5.90 0.89
N GLU A 31 9.92 -7.14 0.45
CA GLU A 31 8.97 -8.24 0.73
C GLU A 31 8.79 -8.49 2.23
N ALA A 32 9.88 -8.42 2.99
CA ALA A 32 9.82 -8.57 4.43
C ALA A 32 8.98 -7.44 5.05
N GLU A 33 9.21 -6.20 4.62
CA GLU A 33 8.77 -4.98 5.29
C GLU A 33 8.12 -4.00 4.28
N PRO A 34 6.94 -4.33 3.71
CA PRO A 34 6.33 -3.50 2.69
C PRO A 34 5.89 -2.14 3.24
N ASP A 35 5.99 -1.11 2.40
CA ASP A 35 5.61 0.27 2.69
C ASP A 35 4.12 0.53 2.47
N ALA A 36 3.50 -0.27 1.61
CA ALA A 36 2.08 -0.21 1.34
C ALA A 36 1.57 -1.56 0.86
N VAL A 37 0.33 -1.85 1.19
CA VAL A 37 -0.46 -2.95 0.64
C VAL A 37 -1.73 -2.37 0.04
N VAL A 38 -2.08 -2.84 -1.14
CA VAL A 38 -3.35 -2.54 -1.80
C VAL A 38 -4.13 -3.82 -1.99
N ALA A 39 -5.44 -3.75 -1.79
CA ALA A 39 -6.37 -4.82 -2.14
C ALA A 39 -7.30 -4.27 -3.22
N ILE A 40 -7.24 -4.85 -4.42
CA ILE A 40 -7.95 -4.38 -5.62
C ILE A 40 -9.12 -5.32 -5.88
N GLU A 41 -10.31 -4.77 -6.08
CA GLU A 41 -11.49 -5.57 -6.40
C GLU A 41 -11.28 -6.38 -7.69
N ASP A 42 -11.78 -7.62 -7.73
CA ASP A 42 -11.56 -8.55 -8.85
C ASP A 42 -12.12 -8.04 -10.19
N SER A 43 -13.07 -7.11 -10.16
CA SER A 43 -13.62 -6.43 -11.33
C SER A 43 -12.61 -5.50 -12.05
N PHE A 44 -11.51 -5.14 -11.39
CA PHE A 44 -10.46 -4.28 -11.95
C PHE A 44 -9.20 -5.09 -12.25
N THR A 45 -8.63 -4.91 -13.43
CA THR A 45 -7.34 -5.48 -13.84
C THR A 45 -6.18 -4.62 -13.37
N TRP A 46 -5.09 -5.25 -12.95
CA TRP A 46 -3.88 -4.58 -12.50
C TRP A 46 -2.85 -4.47 -13.62
N SER A 47 -2.22 -3.32 -13.80
CA SER A 47 -1.23 -3.10 -14.87
C SER A 47 0.14 -2.59 -14.41
N SER A 48 0.48 -2.70 -13.12
CA SER A 48 1.77 -2.22 -12.60
C SER A 48 2.77 -3.37 -12.40
N ARG A 49 4.00 -3.18 -12.88
CA ARG A 49 5.14 -4.09 -12.61
C ARG A 49 5.92 -3.74 -11.34
N TYR A 50 5.61 -2.62 -10.70
CA TYR A 50 6.35 -2.10 -9.54
C TYR A 50 5.82 -2.64 -8.21
N TRP A 51 4.80 -3.48 -8.27
CA TRP A 51 4.11 -4.03 -7.12
C TRP A 51 4.14 -5.54 -7.22
N ASN A 52 4.40 -6.18 -6.09
CA ASN A 52 4.46 -7.63 -5.99
C ASN A 52 3.08 -8.15 -5.64
N ALA A 53 2.56 -9.10 -6.42
CA ALA A 53 1.37 -9.84 -6.01
C ALA A 53 1.68 -10.64 -4.75
N ILE A 54 0.77 -10.63 -3.78
CA ILE A 54 0.94 -11.33 -2.51
C ILE A 54 -0.31 -12.17 -2.21
N GLU A 55 -0.11 -13.27 -1.48
CA GLU A 55 -1.22 -14.06 -0.96
C GLU A 55 -1.75 -13.41 0.33
N PRO A 56 -3.03 -12.97 0.37
CA PRO A 56 -3.57 -12.26 1.52
C PRO A 56 -3.98 -13.25 2.61
N THR A 57 -3.00 -13.73 3.36
CA THR A 57 -3.27 -14.54 4.55
C THR A 57 -3.31 -13.66 5.79
N PRO A 58 -4.13 -14.00 6.81
CA PRO A 58 -4.06 -13.33 8.11
C PRO A 58 -2.65 -13.39 8.71
N ARG A 59 -1.90 -14.45 8.41
CA ARG A 59 -0.49 -14.59 8.81
C ARG A 59 0.39 -13.52 8.17
N PHE A 60 0.28 -13.29 6.85
CA PHE A 60 1.03 -12.23 6.18
C PHE A 60 0.74 -10.87 6.83
N LEU A 61 -0.53 -10.54 7.04
CA LEU A 61 -0.93 -9.29 7.70
C LEU A 61 -0.37 -9.19 9.13
N ALA A 62 -0.37 -10.30 9.88
CA ALA A 62 0.15 -10.34 11.24
C ALA A 62 1.67 -10.18 11.28
N ASP A 63 2.38 -10.82 10.36
CA ASP A 63 3.84 -10.75 10.25
C ASP A 63 4.25 -9.32 9.90
N TRP A 64 3.53 -8.69 8.97
CA TRP A 64 3.72 -7.28 8.63
C TRP A 64 3.45 -6.37 9.83
N GLN A 65 2.32 -6.51 10.52
CA GLN A 65 2.01 -5.71 11.71
C GLN A 65 3.06 -5.83 12.82
N ARG A 66 3.59 -7.03 13.07
CA ARG A 66 4.65 -7.21 14.07
C ARG A 66 5.91 -6.44 13.69
N GLN A 67 6.21 -6.37 12.40
CA GLN A 67 7.32 -5.54 11.92
C GLN A 67 7.02 -4.05 12.07
N LEU A 68 5.79 -3.60 11.79
CA LEU A 68 5.35 -2.22 12.06
C LEU A 68 5.65 -1.83 13.52
N ALA A 69 5.30 -2.73 14.44
CA ALA A 69 5.53 -2.52 15.87
C ALA A 69 7.00 -2.57 16.29
N SER A 70 7.85 -3.26 15.51
CA SER A 70 9.29 -3.38 15.79
C SER A 70 10.12 -2.17 15.35
N ASN A 71 9.57 -1.32 14.47
CA ASN A 71 10.25 -0.15 13.92
C ASN A 71 9.75 1.14 14.61
N PRO A 72 10.54 1.77 15.52
CA PRO A 72 10.10 2.93 16.28
C PRO A 72 9.73 4.16 15.44
N LEU A 73 10.32 4.30 14.24
CA LEU A 73 9.98 5.38 13.32
C LEU A 73 8.56 5.21 12.76
N ARG A 74 8.17 3.95 12.50
CA ARG A 74 6.86 3.60 11.96
C ARG A 74 5.74 3.62 13.00
N LEU A 75 6.07 3.49 14.29
CA LEU A 75 5.14 3.75 15.39
C LEU A 75 4.74 5.23 15.50
N ARG A 76 5.63 6.16 15.17
CA ARG A 76 5.37 7.61 15.26
C ARG A 76 4.51 8.14 14.13
N THR A 77 4.51 7.44 13.01
CA THR A 77 3.73 7.80 11.82
C THR A 77 3.07 6.52 11.36
N PRO A 78 1.89 6.14 11.89
CA PRO A 78 1.24 4.90 11.47
C PRO A 78 0.77 4.99 10.01
N PRO A 79 0.69 3.86 9.28
CA PRO A 79 0.08 3.84 7.95
C PRO A 79 -1.39 4.26 8.03
N PHE A 80 -1.92 4.82 6.94
CA PHE A 80 -3.33 5.20 6.86
C PHE A 80 -4.10 4.28 5.91
N GLY A 81 -5.38 4.09 6.21
CA GLY A 81 -6.33 3.44 5.31
C GLY A 81 -6.99 4.43 4.36
N ALA A 82 -7.22 4.02 3.12
CA ALA A 82 -7.99 4.77 2.15
C ALA A 82 -8.76 3.86 1.18
N VAL A 83 -9.88 4.36 0.67
CA VAL A 83 -10.58 3.78 -0.48
C VAL A 83 -9.92 4.27 -1.76
N ILE A 84 -9.71 3.36 -2.71
CA ILE A 84 -9.25 3.70 -4.07
C ILE A 84 -10.51 3.91 -4.92
N LEU A 85 -10.68 5.13 -5.43
CA LEU A 85 -11.82 5.50 -6.26
C LEU A 85 -11.40 5.70 -7.71
N ALA A 86 -12.16 5.08 -8.61
CA ALA A 86 -12.10 5.32 -10.05
C ALA A 86 -12.63 6.73 -10.40
N PRO A 87 -12.33 7.25 -11.60
CA PRO A 87 -12.77 8.58 -12.01
C PRO A 87 -14.29 8.77 -11.99
N ASP A 88 -15.05 7.69 -12.20
CA ASP A 88 -16.50 7.65 -12.17
C ASP A 88 -17.08 7.48 -10.75
N GLY A 89 -16.23 7.41 -9.73
CA GLY A 89 -16.61 7.24 -8.33
C GLY A 89 -16.82 5.79 -7.89
N ARG A 90 -16.67 4.80 -8.78
CA ARG A 90 -16.69 3.39 -8.38
C ARG A 90 -15.51 3.10 -7.46
N ARG A 91 -15.74 2.25 -6.47
CA ARG A 91 -14.68 1.70 -5.63
C ARG A 91 -13.89 0.67 -6.46
N ALA A 92 -12.58 0.87 -6.54
CA ALA A 92 -11.66 -0.03 -7.22
C ALA A 92 -10.87 -0.91 -6.26
N GLY A 93 -10.85 -0.56 -4.98
CA GLY A 93 -10.11 -1.28 -3.96
C GLY A 93 -9.84 -0.42 -2.74
N VAL A 94 -8.85 -0.84 -1.96
CA VAL A 94 -8.40 -0.15 -0.75
C VAL A 94 -6.87 -0.08 -0.70
N TRP A 95 -6.38 0.93 0.00
CA TRP A 95 -5.00 1.23 0.26
C TRP A 95 -4.74 1.20 1.76
N TYR A 96 -3.61 0.61 2.16
CA TYR A 96 -3.07 0.73 3.51
C TYR A 96 -1.55 0.92 3.42
N GLY A 97 -1.04 2.07 3.85
CA GLY A 97 0.39 2.39 3.75
C GLY A 97 0.75 3.77 4.25
N TRP A 98 2.04 4.08 4.34
CA TRP A 98 2.54 5.40 4.73
C TRP A 98 2.53 6.46 3.63
N PRO A 99 2.85 6.13 2.37
CA PRO A 99 2.92 7.16 1.34
C PRO A 99 1.57 7.84 1.14
N GLU A 100 1.50 9.12 1.54
CA GLU A 100 0.25 9.89 1.52
C GLU A 100 -0.15 10.34 0.11
N PHE A 101 0.81 10.36 -0.82
CA PHE A 101 0.61 10.78 -2.19
C PHE A 101 1.06 9.68 -3.15
N VAL A 102 0.09 9.10 -3.86
CA VAL A 102 0.32 8.20 -4.99
C VAL A 102 -0.49 8.66 -6.20
N VAL A 103 0.04 8.40 -7.39
CA VAL A 103 -0.69 8.64 -8.63
C VAL A 103 -1.51 7.40 -8.97
N VAL A 104 -2.83 7.55 -8.99
CA VAL A 104 -3.78 6.50 -9.39
C VAL A 104 -4.31 6.80 -10.80
N GLN A 105 -4.00 5.93 -11.74
CA GLN A 105 -4.44 6.03 -13.13
C GLN A 105 -5.35 4.87 -13.52
N PHE A 106 -6.24 5.17 -14.46
CA PHE A 106 -7.11 4.20 -15.10
C PHE A 106 -6.88 4.25 -16.62
N PRO A 107 -5.88 3.51 -17.16
CA PRO A 107 -5.56 3.57 -18.59
C PRO A 107 -6.70 3.06 -19.49
N ALA A 108 -7.60 2.24 -18.93
CA ALA A 108 -8.87 1.81 -19.52
C ALA A 108 -9.94 1.69 -18.41
N GLU A 109 -11.21 1.51 -18.78
CA GLU A 109 -12.37 1.55 -17.88
C GLU A 109 -12.22 0.73 -16.59
N ASN A 110 -11.59 -0.44 -16.68
CA ASN A 110 -11.35 -1.34 -15.54
C ASN A 110 -9.87 -1.75 -15.43
N GLN A 111 -8.95 -0.91 -15.91
CA GLN A 111 -7.52 -1.14 -15.75
C GLN A 111 -6.97 -0.14 -14.75
N LEU A 112 -6.37 -0.63 -13.67
CA LEU A 112 -5.81 0.17 -12.59
C LEU A 112 -4.28 0.14 -12.65
N LEU A 113 -3.69 1.34 -12.59
CA LEU A 113 -2.26 1.56 -12.44
C LEU A 113 -2.02 2.48 -11.24
N ILE A 114 -1.34 1.97 -10.22
CA ILE A 114 -0.81 2.80 -9.14
C ILE A 114 0.70 2.91 -9.35
N TYR A 115 1.17 4.14 -9.52
CA TYR A 115 2.60 4.40 -9.59
C TYR A 115 3.22 4.15 -8.23
N PRO A 116 4.44 3.58 -8.18
CA PRO A 116 5.16 3.47 -6.93
C PRO A 116 5.26 4.86 -6.30
N PRO A 117 4.96 5.00 -5.00
CA PRO A 117 5.15 6.26 -4.32
C PRO A 117 6.61 6.69 -4.42
N GLU A 118 6.83 8.00 -4.58
CA GLU A 118 8.14 8.58 -4.31
C GLU A 118 8.53 8.22 -2.87
N PRO A 119 9.78 7.80 -2.61
CA PRO A 119 10.22 7.49 -1.26
C PRO A 119 9.97 8.72 -0.38
N THR A 120 9.25 8.49 0.73
CA THR A 120 8.98 9.49 1.74
C THR A 120 10.28 10.09 2.25
N HIS A 121 10.23 11.31 2.81
CA HIS A 121 11.41 11.96 3.36
C HIS A 121 12.16 11.06 4.37
N LEU A 122 11.42 10.33 5.21
CA LEU A 122 11.99 9.37 6.17
C LEU A 122 12.72 8.21 5.47
N GLN A 123 12.13 7.64 4.41
CA GLN A 123 12.79 6.59 3.63
C GLN A 123 14.05 7.12 2.92
N ARG A 124 14.02 8.37 2.41
CA ARG A 124 15.21 8.99 1.82
C ARG A 124 16.33 9.10 2.85
N MET A 125 16.05 9.51 4.09
CA MET A 125 17.05 9.59 5.16
C MET A 125 17.67 8.22 5.48
N THR A 126 16.87 7.15 5.57
CA THR A 126 17.40 5.79 5.79
C THR A 126 18.21 5.25 4.61
N ILE A 127 17.85 5.61 3.37
CA ILE A 127 18.56 5.19 2.15
C ILE A 127 19.92 5.91 2.01
N PHE A 128 20.02 7.18 2.40
CA PHE A 128 21.28 7.94 2.32
C PHE A 128 22.26 7.60 3.45
N GLU A 129 21.80 7.25 4.66
CA GLU A 129 22.70 6.80 5.74
C GLU A 129 23.32 5.41 5.48
N GLY A 130 22.69 4.57 4.66
CA GLY A 130 23.27 3.29 4.21
C GLY A 130 24.28 3.41 3.06
N GLY A 131 24.44 4.60 2.48
CA GLY A 131 25.28 4.86 1.31
C GLY A 131 26.58 5.61 1.59
N GLU A 132 26.76 6.19 2.78
CA GLU A 132 27.98 6.90 3.16
C GLU A 132 28.87 6.01 4.03
N SER A 133 29.44 4.98 3.39
CA SER A 133 30.57 4.20 3.90
C SER A 133 31.53 3.89 2.76
N ALA A 134 31.91 4.92 2.01
CA ALA A 134 33.03 4.84 1.07
C ALA A 134 33.56 6.25 0.78
N GLN A 135 34.39 6.77 1.70
CA GLN A 135 35.66 7.43 1.41
C GLN A 135 36.42 7.72 2.70
#